data_AF-A0A6J7VP59-F1
#
_entry.id   AF-A0A6J7VP59-F1
#
_cell.length_a   1.000
_cell.length_b   1.000
_cell.length_c   1.000
_cell.angle_alpha   90.00
_cell.angle_beta   90.00
_cell.angle_gamma   90.00
#
_symmetry.space_group_name_H-M   'P 1'
#
loop_
_entity.id
_entity.type
_entity.pdbx_description
1 polymer ?
#
loop_
_entity_poly.entity_id
_entity_poly.type
_entity_poly.pdbx_seq_one_letter_code
_entity_poly.pdbx_strand_id
1 'polypeptide(L)'
;MLVIGLLAVGRLAGQLAGQPRAAVYDRAEAVDFVADLLPDDVTAQLTYDELAQLLQWHLDYLEERGVARAQGVENVASGPLVAAEDDALAFVIGKATEAGLEVDDVWVVQVIQGNENYLEAIGAIGSELSMPEDPTGK
;
A
#
# COMPACT_ATOMS: atom_id res chain seq x y z
N MET A 1 -35.08 -12.24 2.67
CA MET A 1 -33.96 -11.27 2.68
C MET A 1 -32.78 -12.01 3.29
N LEU A 2 -31.79 -12.36 2.47
CA LEU A 2 -30.63 -13.16 2.86
C LEU A 2 -29.52 -12.17 3.22
N VAL A 3 -29.15 -12.09 4.49
CA VAL A 3 -28.05 -11.25 4.98
C VAL A 3 -26.78 -12.07 4.89
N ILE A 4 -25.88 -11.72 3.98
CA ILE A 4 -24.54 -12.33 3.93
C ILE A 4 -23.66 -11.48 4.82
N GLY A 5 -23.38 -11.97 6.04
CA GLY A 5 -22.36 -11.39 6.90
C GLY A 5 -20.98 -11.84 6.41
N LEU A 6 -20.18 -10.90 5.92
CA LEU A 6 -18.76 -11.13 5.66
C LEU A 6 -18.04 -11.09 7.01
N LEU A 7 -17.72 -12.27 7.55
CA LEU A 7 -16.92 -12.41 8.77
C LEU A 7 -15.45 -12.26 8.39
N ALA A 8 -14.86 -11.10 8.66
CA ALA A 8 -13.42 -10.88 8.60
C ALA A 8 -12.72 -11.80 9.61
N VAL A 9 -11.84 -12.69 9.13
CA VAL A 9 -11.03 -13.57 9.98
C VAL A 9 -9.66 -12.90 10.19
N GLY A 10 -9.61 -11.92 11.08
CA GLY A 10 -8.35 -11.44 11.64
C GLY A 10 -7.96 -12.32 12.82
N ARG A 11 -7.16 -13.38 12.59
CA ARG A 11 -6.60 -14.19 13.68
C ARG A 11 -5.09 -14.23 13.56
N LEU A 12 -4.42 -13.66 14.57
CA LEU A 12 -2.99 -13.80 14.91
C LEU A 12 -2.50 -15.23 14.64
N ALA A 13 -1.97 -15.49 13.44
CA ALA A 13 -1.40 -16.78 13.07
C ALA A 13 0.10 -16.74 13.36
N GLY A 14 0.43 -16.68 14.65
CA GLY A 14 1.72 -17.14 15.12
C GLY A 14 1.86 -18.63 14.81
N GLN A 15 2.83 -18.94 13.95
CA GLN A 15 3.41 -20.27 13.71
C GLN A 15 2.44 -21.41 13.39
N LEU A 16 2.16 -21.61 12.10
CA LEU A 16 2.08 -22.94 11.51
C LEU A 16 2.75 -22.93 10.14
N ALA A 17 3.83 -23.69 10.05
CA ALA A 17 4.60 -23.93 8.84
C ALA A 17 3.73 -24.56 7.74
N GLY A 18 3.88 -24.06 6.50
CA GLY A 18 3.33 -24.69 5.30
C GLY A 18 2.61 -23.71 4.39
N GLN A 19 3.38 -22.97 3.59
CA GLN A 19 2.95 -21.99 2.59
C GLN A 19 2.21 -20.77 3.18
N PRO A 20 2.83 -19.57 3.23
CA PRO A 20 2.04 -18.36 3.40
C PRO A 20 1.08 -18.29 2.21
N ARG A 21 -0.23 -18.50 2.44
CA ARG A 21 -1.21 -17.98 1.48
C ARG A 21 -0.94 -16.49 1.48
N ALA A 22 -0.43 -15.97 0.38
CA ALA A 22 -0.37 -14.54 0.17
C ALA A 22 -1.73 -13.98 0.59
N ALA A 23 -1.74 -13.05 1.55
CA ALA A 23 -3.00 -12.45 1.93
C ALA A 23 -3.57 -11.75 0.70
N VAL A 24 -4.86 -11.99 0.48
CA VAL A 24 -5.55 -11.45 -0.68
C VAL A 24 -5.88 -10.01 -0.36
N TYR A 25 -5.44 -9.08 -1.22
CA TYR A 25 -5.83 -7.68 -1.12
C TYR A 25 -7.34 -7.55 -1.32
N ASP A 26 -8.07 -7.10 -0.30
CA ASP A 26 -9.47 -6.72 -0.42
C ASP A 26 -9.57 -5.22 -0.60
N ARG A 27 -10.05 -4.78 -1.77
CA ARG A 27 -10.12 -3.36 -2.10
C ARG A 27 -11.07 -2.60 -1.18
N ALA A 28 -12.20 -3.18 -0.79
CA ALA A 28 -13.16 -2.48 0.06
C ALA A 28 -12.57 -2.29 1.46
N GLU A 29 -11.95 -3.33 2.01
CA GLU A 29 -11.27 -3.26 3.30
C GLU A 29 -10.10 -2.27 3.28
N ALA A 30 -9.32 -2.24 2.19
CA ALA A 30 -8.22 -1.29 2.04
C ALA A 30 -8.71 0.17 2.03
N VAL A 31 -9.82 0.46 1.35
CA VAL A 31 -10.40 1.81 1.31
C VAL A 31 -10.85 2.23 2.70
N ASP A 32 -11.56 1.36 3.44
CA ASP A 32 -11.99 1.65 4.81
C ASP A 32 -10.78 1.86 5.73
N PHE A 33 -9.78 0.97 5.64
CA PHE A 33 -8.56 1.06 6.45
C PHE A 33 -7.78 2.35 6.19
N VAL A 34 -7.61 2.76 4.93
CA VAL A 34 -6.88 3.98 4.58
C VAL A 34 -7.70 5.21 4.95
N ALA A 35 -9.02 5.21 4.72
CA ALA A 35 -9.88 6.32 5.13
C ALA A 35 -9.79 6.58 6.65
N ASP A 36 -9.68 5.54 7.47
CA ASP A 36 -9.50 5.66 8.92
C ASP A 36 -8.14 6.25 9.35
N LEU A 37 -7.14 6.21 8.46
CA LEU A 37 -5.79 6.76 8.71
C LEU A 37 -5.61 8.18 8.17
N LEU A 38 -6.43 8.59 7.20
CA LEU A 38 -6.32 9.91 6.57
C LEU A 38 -6.84 11.02 7.51
N PRO A 39 -6.23 12.21 7.49
CA PRO A 39 -6.78 13.36 8.20
C PRO A 39 -8.18 13.73 7.71
N ASP A 40 -9.03 14.22 8.62
CA ASP A 40 -10.42 14.63 8.31
C ASP A 40 -10.50 15.64 7.14
N ASP A 41 -9.52 16.51 7.01
CA ASP A 41 -9.46 17.52 5.94
C ASP A 41 -9.27 16.88 4.55
N VAL A 42 -8.66 15.69 4.48
CA VAL A 42 -8.41 14.94 3.23
C VAL A 42 -9.64 14.11 2.87
N THR A 43 -10.22 13.40 3.84
CA THR A 43 -11.43 12.59 3.63
C THR A 43 -12.67 13.46 3.33
N ALA A 44 -12.64 14.74 3.70
CA ALA A 44 -13.68 15.70 3.30
C ALA A 44 -13.64 16.07 1.81
N GLN A 45 -12.48 15.93 1.17
CA GLN A 45 -12.25 16.37 -0.21
C GLN A 45 -12.13 15.21 -1.20
N LEU A 46 -11.74 14.03 -0.71
CA LEU A 46 -11.57 12.82 -1.50
C LEU A 46 -12.76 11.87 -1.30
N THR A 47 -13.44 11.52 -2.39
CA THR A 47 -14.51 10.53 -2.33
C THR A 47 -13.96 9.10 -2.17
N TYR A 48 -14.79 8.19 -1.68
CA TYR A 48 -14.44 6.77 -1.56
C TYR A 48 -14.05 6.14 -2.91
N ASP A 49 -14.70 6.54 -4.00
CA ASP A 49 -14.39 6.04 -5.34
C ASP A 49 -13.03 6.56 -5.84
N GLU A 50 -12.71 7.83 -5.57
CA GLU A 50 -11.41 8.42 -5.90
C GLU A 50 -10.30 7.79 -5.06
N LEU A 51 -10.52 7.56 -3.77
CA LEU A 51 -9.60 6.84 -2.91
C LEU A 51 -9.35 5.42 -3.44
N ALA A 52 -10.40 4.68 -3.77
CA ALA A 52 -10.29 3.35 -4.36
C ALA A 52 -9.49 3.35 -5.68
N GLN A 53 -9.61 4.42 -6.46
CA GLN A 53 -8.90 4.57 -7.73
C GLN A 53 -7.41 4.90 -7.51
N LEU A 54 -7.08 5.77 -6.55
CA LEU A 54 -5.70 6.05 -6.16
C LEU A 54 -4.99 4.81 -5.63
N LEU A 55 -5.67 4.03 -4.77
CA LEU A 55 -5.16 2.75 -4.27
C LEU A 55 -4.90 1.77 -5.42
N GLN A 56 -5.76 1.76 -6.44
CA GLN A 56 -5.56 0.91 -7.60
C GLN A 56 -4.36 1.34 -8.44
N TRP A 57 -4.17 2.62 -8.71
CA TRP A 57 -2.98 3.07 -9.44
C TRP A 57 -1.68 2.79 -8.68
N HIS A 58 -1.71 2.84 -7.35
CA HIS A 58 -0.56 2.42 -6.55
C HIS A 58 -0.28 0.91 -6.72
N LEU A 59 -1.31 0.06 -6.73
CA LEU A 59 -1.14 -1.37 -7.01
C LEU A 59 -0.63 -1.63 -8.43
N ASP A 60 -1.11 -0.88 -9.43
CA ASP A 60 -0.63 -0.97 -10.81
C ASP A 60 0.87 -0.63 -10.87
N TYR A 61 1.32 0.42 -10.17
CA TYR A 61 2.74 0.75 -10.05
C TYR A 61 3.56 -0.40 -9.43
N LEU A 62 3.06 -0.99 -8.32
CA LEU A 62 3.73 -2.10 -7.66
C LEU A 62 3.79 -3.35 -8.56
N GLU A 63 2.75 -3.60 -9.36
CA GLU A 63 2.73 -4.68 -10.35
C GLU A 63 3.73 -4.39 -11.47
N GLU A 64 3.76 -3.19 -12.03
CA GLU A 64 4.71 -2.82 -13.09
C GLU A 64 6.16 -2.92 -12.62
N ARG A 65 6.47 -2.43 -11.42
CA ARG A 65 7.81 -2.54 -10.82
C ARG A 65 8.12 -3.95 -10.36
N GLY A 66 7.12 -4.72 -9.91
CA GLY A 66 7.24 -6.14 -9.57
C GLY A 66 7.50 -7.01 -10.80
N VAL A 67 6.84 -6.74 -11.92
CA VAL A 67 7.09 -7.34 -13.23
C VAL A 67 8.46 -6.92 -13.75
N ALA A 68 8.83 -5.64 -13.65
CA ALA A 68 10.17 -5.17 -14.01
C ALA A 68 11.26 -5.87 -13.17
N ARG A 69 11.03 -6.06 -11.86
CA ARG A 69 11.91 -6.80 -10.95
C ARG A 69 11.98 -8.29 -11.28
N ALA A 70 10.85 -8.92 -11.63
CA ALA A 70 10.78 -10.32 -12.05
C ALA A 70 11.43 -10.60 -13.42
N GLN A 71 11.48 -9.61 -14.31
CA GLN A 71 12.08 -9.71 -15.65
C GLN A 71 13.60 -9.46 -15.68
N GLY A 72 14.28 -9.47 -14.53
CA GLY A 72 15.76 -9.55 -14.48
C GLY A 72 16.47 -8.25 -14.16
N VAL A 73 16.01 -7.54 -13.13
CA VAL A 73 16.84 -6.57 -12.41
C VAL A 73 16.92 -7.05 -10.96
N GLU A 74 17.94 -7.86 -10.65
CA GLU A 74 18.30 -8.30 -9.29
C GLU A 74 18.82 -7.13 -8.45
N ASN A 75 18.05 -6.06 -8.35
CA ASN A 75 18.18 -5.07 -7.30
C ASN A 75 16.85 -5.09 -6.56
N VAL A 76 16.75 -5.97 -5.57
CA VAL A 76 16.00 -5.64 -4.36
C VAL A 76 16.47 -4.24 -3.97
N ALA A 77 15.58 -3.26 -4.02
CA ALA A 77 15.86 -1.84 -3.82
C ALA A 77 16.97 -1.65 -2.78
N SER A 78 18.19 -1.45 -3.29
CA SER A 78 19.34 -1.00 -2.51
C SER A 78 19.53 0.50 -2.70
N GLY A 79 18.58 1.16 -3.37
CA GLY A 79 18.36 2.60 -3.31
C GLY A 79 17.49 2.94 -2.09
N PRO A 80 17.50 4.20 -1.63
CA PRO A 80 16.68 4.62 -0.50
C PRO A 80 15.22 4.32 -0.80
N LEU A 81 14.49 3.71 0.15
CA LEU A 81 13.04 3.51 0.07
C LEU A 81 12.31 4.79 -0.39
N VAL A 82 12.80 5.94 0.07
CA VAL A 82 12.37 7.29 -0.34
C VAL A 82 12.32 7.49 -1.85
N ALA A 83 13.31 7.01 -2.60
CA ALA A 83 13.33 7.16 -4.05
C ALA A 83 12.27 6.27 -4.74
N ALA A 84 11.87 5.15 -4.13
CA ALA A 84 10.80 4.31 -4.63
C ALA A 84 9.40 4.91 -4.32
N GLU A 85 9.28 5.60 -3.19
CA GLU A 85 8.09 6.37 -2.79
C GLU A 85 7.86 7.58 -3.72
N ASP A 86 8.93 8.34 -4.04
CA ASP A 86 8.87 9.46 -5.00
C ASP A 86 8.44 8.99 -6.41
N ASP A 87 8.94 7.85 -6.87
CA ASP A 87 8.56 7.25 -8.16
C ASP A 87 7.09 6.79 -8.16
N ALA A 88 6.60 6.24 -7.04
CA ALA A 88 5.20 5.83 -6.88
C ALA A 88 4.27 7.04 -6.88
N LEU A 89 4.63 8.09 -6.15
CA LEU A 89 3.92 9.37 -6.13
C LEU A 89 3.78 9.95 -7.53
N ALA A 90 4.90 10.07 -8.26
CA ALA A 90 4.91 10.60 -9.62
C ALA A 90 4.03 9.78 -10.58
N PHE A 91 4.04 8.45 -10.43
CA PHE A 91 3.18 7.56 -11.22
C PHE A 91 1.69 7.83 -10.94
N VAL A 92 1.30 7.83 -9.66
CA VAL A 92 -0.11 8.00 -9.26
C VAL A 92 -0.63 9.39 -9.65
N ILE A 93 0.16 10.45 -9.47
CA ILE A 93 -0.19 11.82 -9.93
C ILE A 93 -0.36 11.85 -11.46
N GLY A 94 0.52 11.17 -12.19
CA GLY A 94 0.41 11.03 -13.65
C GLY A 94 -0.94 10.43 -14.05
N LYS A 95 -1.33 9.32 -13.42
CA LYS A 95 -2.62 8.66 -13.66
C LYS A 95 -3.81 9.52 -13.26
N ALA A 96 -3.73 10.22 -12.13
CA ALA A 96 -4.76 11.16 -11.68
C ALA A 96 -4.96 12.28 -12.71
N THR A 97 -3.87 12.86 -13.20
CA THR A 97 -3.89 13.90 -14.24
C THR A 97 -4.51 13.39 -15.54
N GLU A 98 -4.14 12.19 -15.99
CA GLU A 98 -4.73 11.55 -17.18
C GLU A 98 -6.23 11.29 -17.02
N ALA A 99 -6.69 10.97 -15.81
CA ALA A 99 -8.09 10.75 -15.49
C ALA A 99 -8.88 12.06 -15.25
N GLY A 100 -8.21 13.22 -15.22
CA GLY A 100 -8.83 14.51 -14.89
C GLY A 100 -9.22 14.65 -13.42
N LEU A 101 -8.57 13.88 -12.53
CA LEU A 101 -8.77 13.92 -11.09
C LEU A 101 -7.82 14.96 -10.47
N GLU A 102 -8.38 15.98 -9.82
CA GLU A 102 -7.60 16.99 -9.08
C GLU A 102 -7.30 16.46 -7.67
N VAL A 103 -6.03 16.18 -7.39
CA VAL A 103 -5.54 15.73 -6.08
C VAL A 103 -4.32 16.53 -5.67
N ASP A 104 -4.21 16.80 -4.37
CA ASP A 104 -3.00 17.40 -3.80
C ASP A 104 -1.92 16.32 -3.61
N ASP A 105 -0.67 16.64 -3.95
CA ASP A 105 0.47 15.73 -3.84
C ASP A 105 0.61 15.16 -2.42
N VAL A 106 0.33 15.96 -1.38
CA VAL A 106 0.39 15.52 0.02
C VAL A 106 -0.67 14.46 0.30
N TRP A 107 -1.87 14.58 -0.28
CA TRP A 107 -2.92 13.57 -0.12
C TRP A 107 -2.51 12.27 -0.79
N VAL A 108 -1.91 12.34 -1.97
CA VAL A 108 -1.44 11.15 -2.70
C VAL A 108 -0.37 10.41 -1.89
N VAL A 109 0.58 11.13 -1.29
CA VAL A 109 1.58 10.53 -0.38
C VAL A 109 0.90 9.80 0.78
N GLN A 110 -0.06 10.45 1.45
CA GLN A 110 -0.76 9.84 2.59
C GLN A 110 -1.56 8.59 2.19
N VAL A 111 -2.16 8.60 0.99
CA VAL A 111 -2.88 7.43 0.45
C VAL A 111 -1.92 6.29 0.14
N ILE A 112 -0.75 6.57 -0.45
CA ILE A 112 0.29 5.58 -0.72
C ILE A 112 0.76 4.94 0.59
N GLN A 113 1.13 5.75 1.59
CA GLN A 113 1.58 5.26 2.90
C GLN A 113 0.49 4.44 3.60
N GLY A 114 -0.77 4.89 3.56
CA GLY A 114 -1.90 4.12 4.09
C GLY A 114 -2.04 2.75 3.41
N ASN A 115 -1.87 2.70 2.09
CA ASN A 115 -1.95 1.45 1.33
C ASN A 115 -0.80 0.50 1.68
N GLU A 116 0.42 1.00 1.86
CA GLU A 116 1.57 0.22 2.32
C GLU A 116 1.36 -0.34 3.72
N ASN A 117 0.80 0.46 4.64
CA ASN A 117 0.41 0.01 5.97
C ASN A 117 -0.63 -1.12 5.92
N TYR A 118 -1.61 -1.04 5.01
CA TYR A 118 -2.58 -2.12 4.81
C TYR A 118 -1.90 -3.38 4.24
N LEU A 119 -1.04 -3.24 3.24
CA LEU A 119 -0.27 -4.34 2.67
C LEU A 119 0.63 -5.02 3.72
N GLU A 120 1.23 -4.26 4.63
CA GLU A 120 2.00 -4.78 5.75
C GLU A 120 1.08 -5.52 6.75
N ALA A 121 -0.06 -4.93 7.12
CA ALA A 121 -1.00 -5.50 8.08
C ALA A 121 -1.55 -6.86 7.62
N ILE A 122 -1.75 -7.03 6.32
CA ILE A 122 -2.15 -8.32 5.74
C ILE A 122 -0.95 -9.25 5.46
N GLY A 123 0.29 -8.76 5.60
CA GLY A 123 1.50 -9.54 5.34
C GLY A 123 1.81 -9.75 3.86
N ALA A 124 1.30 -8.88 2.99
CA ALA A 124 1.63 -8.83 1.57
C ALA A 124 3.03 -8.25 1.32
N ILE A 125 3.50 -7.34 2.19
CA ILE A 125 4.87 -6.84 2.23
C ILE A 125 5.48 -7.05 3.63
N GLY A 126 6.81 -7.15 3.71
CA GLY A 126 7.49 -7.26 5.00
C GLY A 126 7.52 -5.92 5.71
N SER A 127 7.30 -5.92 7.03
CA SER A 127 7.53 -4.75 7.88
C SER A 127 8.92 -4.18 7.65
N GLU A 128 9.06 -2.86 7.54
CA GLU A 128 10.39 -2.23 7.55
C GLU A 128 11.16 -2.77 8.76
N LEU A 129 12.19 -3.57 8.48
CA LEU A 129 13.10 -4.02 9.51
C LEU A 129 13.80 -2.76 10.01
N SER A 130 13.40 -2.27 11.20
CA SER A 130 14.26 -1.41 11.99
C SER A 130 15.63 -2.07 12.00
N MET A 131 16.61 -1.49 11.31
CA MET A 131 17.99 -1.93 11.44
C MET A 131 18.29 -1.90 12.94
N PRO A 132 18.76 -3.00 13.54
CA PRO A 132 19.28 -2.90 14.89
C PRO A 132 20.37 -1.83 14.84
N GLU A 133 20.19 -0.74 15.59
CA GLU A 133 21.26 0.21 15.86
C GLU A 133 22.44 -0.63 16.37
N ASP A 134 23.53 -0.69 15.60
CA ASP A 134 24.72 -1.44 15.99
C ASP A 134 25.21 -0.88 17.33
N PRO A 135 25.08 -1.63 18.45
CA PRO A 135 25.52 -1.16 19.74
C PRO A 135 27.00 -1.51 19.96
N THR A 136 27.84 -1.34 18.93
CA THR A 136 29.28 -1.60 19.06
C THR A 136 30.11 -0.54 18.36
N GLY A 137 29.97 0.70 18.85
CA GLY A 137 31.14 1.56 18.96
C GLY A 137 32.15 0.93 19.92
N LYS A 138 33.11 0.16 19.38
CA LYS A 138 34.44 -0.07 19.96
C LYS A 138 35.39 -0.75 18.97
#